data_AF-A0A7V2IPZ7-F1
#
_entry.id   AF-A0A7V2IPZ7-F1
#
_cell.length_a   1.000
_cell.length_b   1.000
_cell.length_c   1.000
_cell.angle_alpha   90.00
_cell.angle_beta   90.00
_cell.angle_gamma   90.00
#
_symmetry.space_group_name_H-M   'P 1'
#
loop_
_entity.id
_entity.type
_entity.pdbx_description
1 polymer ?
#
loop_
_entity_poly.entity_id
_entity_poly.type
_entity_poly.pdbx_seq_one_letter_code
_entity_poly.pdbx_strand_id
1 'polypeptide(L)'
;MSRAKTGCILVLAAVLLAGALRVPHLARRPMHTDEAVHADRYRLLLDGQYRYDPTEYHGPTLNYLTLIPALLSGAGFSYVQITETTLRVVPVFFGVLLVALVWLIARDTGSAAAVMAALLTAVSPVMVFYSRYYIQEMLL
;
A
#
# COMPACT_ATOMS: atom_id res chain seq x y z
N MET A 1 0.85 3.99 33.52
CA MET A 1 0.87 4.54 32.14
C MET A 1 -0.55 5.03 31.81
N SER A 2 -0.75 6.16 31.13
CA SER A 2 -2.11 6.60 30.78
C SER A 2 -2.73 5.68 29.71
N ARG A 3 -4.05 5.47 29.74
CA ARG A 3 -4.77 4.62 28.77
C ARG A 3 -4.46 5.00 27.31
N ALA A 4 -4.29 6.30 27.04
CA ALA A 4 -3.90 6.81 25.74
C ALA A 4 -2.50 6.34 25.31
N LYS A 5 -1.50 6.38 26.22
CA LYS A 5 -0.14 5.93 25.92
C LYS A 5 -0.10 4.43 25.61
N THR A 6 -0.81 3.62 26.38
CA THR A 6 -0.93 2.18 26.12
C THR A 6 -1.59 1.92 24.77
N GLY A 7 -2.66 2.65 24.44
CA GLY A 7 -3.32 2.54 23.14
C GLY A 7 -2.40 2.85 21.97
N CYS A 8 -1.63 3.94 22.03
CA CYS A 8 -0.65 4.28 21.00
C CYS A 8 0.40 3.17 20.80
N ILE A 9 0.92 2.58 21.89
CA ILE A 9 1.91 1.50 21.80
C ILE A 9 1.31 0.27 21.11
N LEU A 10 0.06 -0.08 21.44
CA LEU A 10 -0.61 -1.23 20.83
C LEU A 10 -0.90 -1.00 19.34
N VAL A 11 -1.27 0.22 18.94
CA VAL A 11 -1.40 0.54 17.52
C VAL A 11 -0.05 0.49 16.81
N LEU A 12 1.01 1.01 17.43
CA LEU A 12 2.36 0.90 16.85
C LEU A 12 2.75 -0.57 16.65
N ALA A 13 2.45 -1.43 17.61
CA ALA A 13 2.66 -2.86 17.46
C ALA A 13 1.83 -3.45 16.30
N ALA A 14 0.58 -3.01 16.11
CA ALA A 14 -0.25 -3.41 14.97
C ALA A 14 0.32 -2.95 13.63
N VAL A 15 0.88 -1.74 13.56
CA VAL A 15 1.57 -1.20 12.36
C VAL A 15 2.80 -2.03 12.03
N LEU A 16 3.63 -2.37 13.03
CA LEU A 16 4.81 -3.22 12.83
C LEU A 16 4.41 -4.63 12.39
N LEU A 17 3.35 -5.20 12.98
CA LEU A 17 2.80 -6.49 12.57
C LEU A 17 2.30 -6.45 11.12
N ALA A 18 1.57 -5.40 10.73
CA ALA A 18 1.13 -5.20 9.36
C ALA A 18 2.32 -5.15 8.38
N GLY A 19 3.38 -4.42 8.73
CA GLY A 19 4.62 -4.40 7.95
C GLY A 19 5.24 -5.80 7.82
N ALA A 20 5.35 -6.54 8.93
CA ALA A 20 5.89 -7.90 8.96
C ALA A 20 5.10 -8.89 8.10
N LEU A 21 3.79 -8.72 7.98
CA LEU A 21 2.94 -9.58 7.14
C LEU A 21 2.95 -9.21 5.66
N ARG A 22 3.20 -7.94 5.34
CA ARG A 22 2.97 -7.39 3.98
C ARG A 22 4.26 -7.19 3.19
N VAL A 23 5.35 -6.79 3.84
CA VAL A 23 6.63 -6.45 3.19
C VAL A 23 7.45 -7.66 2.71
N PRO A 24 7.52 -8.80 3.42
CA PRO A 24 8.42 -9.87 3.01
C PRO A 24 8.05 -10.48 1.64
N HIS A 25 9.09 -10.79 0.87
CA HIS A 25 9.02 -11.60 -0.35
C HIS A 25 8.04 -11.07 -1.42
N LEU A 26 7.98 -9.74 -1.63
CA LEU A 26 7.08 -9.13 -2.61
C LEU A 26 7.26 -9.65 -4.03
N ALA A 27 8.47 -10.05 -4.44
CA ALA A 27 8.74 -10.60 -5.78
C ALA A 27 8.50 -12.12 -5.90
N ARG A 28 8.10 -12.82 -4.84
CA ARG A 28 8.06 -14.31 -4.83
C ARG A 28 7.04 -14.91 -5.78
N ARG A 29 5.99 -14.17 -6.14
CA ARG A 29 4.93 -14.63 -7.06
C ARG A 29 4.95 -13.84 -8.36
N PRO A 30 4.54 -14.47 -9.48
CA PRO A 30 4.26 -13.77 -10.73
C PRO A 30 3.27 -12.62 -10.55
N MET A 31 3.26 -11.67 -11.48
CA MET A 31 2.25 -10.61 -11.51
C MET A 31 0.88 -11.19 -11.87
N HIS A 32 -0.14 -10.72 -11.17
CA HIS A 32 -1.54 -10.90 -11.58
C HIS A 32 -1.83 -10.07 -12.84
N THR A 33 -2.88 -10.43 -13.58
CA THR A 33 -3.29 -9.72 -14.80
C THR A 33 -3.48 -8.22 -14.55
N ASP A 34 -4.13 -7.88 -13.44
CA ASP A 34 -4.43 -6.48 -13.11
C ASP A 34 -3.15 -5.70 -12.73
N GLU A 35 -2.18 -6.37 -12.11
CA GLU A 35 -0.86 -5.78 -11.85
C GLU A 35 -0.13 -5.49 -13.17
N ALA A 36 -0.23 -6.40 -14.13
CA ALA A 36 0.40 -6.22 -15.44
C ALA A 36 -0.25 -5.06 -16.22
N VAL A 37 -1.58 -4.90 -16.13
CA VAL A 37 -2.30 -3.75 -16.72
C VAL A 37 -1.79 -2.45 -16.12
N HIS A 38 -1.70 -2.34 -14.79
CA HIS A 38 -1.17 -1.14 -14.16
C HIS A 38 0.32 -0.92 -14.43
N ALA A 39 1.12 -1.97 -14.53
CA ALA A 39 2.53 -1.87 -14.90
C ALA A 39 2.71 -1.30 -16.32
N ASP A 40 1.90 -1.72 -17.29
CA ASP A 40 1.93 -1.14 -18.63
C ASP A 40 1.46 0.33 -18.63
N ARG A 41 0.45 0.68 -17.82
CA ARG A 41 0.05 2.07 -17.64
C ARG A 41 1.17 2.92 -17.05
N TYR A 42 1.93 2.37 -16.10
CA TYR A 42 3.13 3.01 -15.57
C TYR A 42 4.23 3.14 -16.64
N ARG A 43 4.44 2.15 -17.51
CA ARG A 43 5.34 2.27 -18.67
C ARG A 43 4.95 3.44 -19.57
N LEU A 44 3.68 3.54 -19.95
CA LEU A 44 3.17 4.64 -20.76
C LEU A 44 3.38 6.00 -20.08
N LEU A 45 3.34 6.04 -18.75
CA LEU A 45 3.63 7.26 -17.98
C LEU A 45 5.10 7.66 -18.12
N LEU A 46 6.02 6.72 -18.01
CA LEU A 46 7.45 6.95 -18.22
C LEU A 46 7.76 7.40 -19.67
N ASP A 47 7.04 6.85 -20.65
CA ASP A 47 7.16 7.21 -22.07
C ASP A 47 6.52 8.56 -22.42
N GLY A 48 5.87 9.23 -21.46
CA GLY A 48 5.12 10.48 -21.69
C GLY A 48 3.86 10.30 -22.54
N GLN A 49 3.40 9.06 -22.73
CA GLN A 49 2.23 8.69 -23.53
C GLN A 49 0.98 8.40 -22.67
N TYR A 50 1.10 8.42 -21.35
CA TYR A 50 -0.03 8.16 -20.46
C TYR A 50 -1.14 9.19 -20.65
N ARG A 51 -2.34 8.68 -20.90
CA ARG A 51 -3.58 9.45 -20.94
C ARG A 51 -4.58 8.76 -20.02
N TYR A 52 -5.12 9.54 -19.07
CA TYR A 52 -6.16 9.04 -18.20
C TYR A 52 -7.46 8.85 -19.00
N ASP A 53 -8.05 7.67 -18.87
CA ASP A 53 -9.35 7.34 -19.43
C ASP A 53 -10.31 6.97 -18.28
N PRO A 54 -11.30 7.83 -17.96
CA PRO A 54 -12.24 7.58 -16.88
C PRO A 54 -13.26 6.47 -17.19
N THR A 55 -13.32 5.95 -18.42
CA THR A 55 -14.28 4.93 -18.84
C THR A 55 -13.78 3.51 -18.65
N GLU A 56 -12.45 3.30 -18.67
CA GLU A 56 -11.86 1.96 -18.73
C GLU A 56 -10.90 1.70 -17.55
N TYR A 57 -10.37 2.72 -16.87
CA TYR A 57 -9.39 2.56 -15.80
C TYR A 57 -9.71 3.35 -14.53
N HIS A 58 -9.22 2.84 -13.40
CA HIS A 58 -9.16 3.60 -12.15
C HIS A 58 -8.30 4.87 -12.30
N GLY A 59 -8.44 5.76 -11.31
CA GLY A 59 -7.70 7.02 -11.25
C GLY A 59 -6.17 6.85 -11.38
N PRO A 60 -5.44 7.93 -11.71
CA PRO A 60 -4.02 7.84 -12.07
C PRO A 60 -3.08 7.63 -10.86
N THR A 61 -3.61 7.67 -9.63
CA THR A 61 -2.84 7.79 -8.38
C THR A 61 -1.76 6.72 -8.21
N LEU A 62 -2.09 5.44 -8.41
CA LEU A 62 -1.13 4.34 -8.27
C LEU A 62 0.08 4.54 -9.20
N ASN A 63 -0.17 4.85 -10.47
CA ASN A 63 0.87 5.00 -11.49
C ASN A 63 1.81 6.17 -11.15
N TYR A 64 1.28 7.33 -10.75
CA TYR A 64 2.12 8.47 -10.39
C TYR A 64 2.90 8.25 -9.10
N LEU A 65 2.29 7.67 -8.07
CA LEU A 65 2.99 7.40 -6.80
C LEU A 65 4.09 6.35 -6.94
N THR A 66 4.06 5.54 -8.01
CA THR A 66 5.13 4.60 -8.35
C THR A 66 6.43 5.28 -8.77
N LEU A 67 6.39 6.54 -9.19
CA LEU A 67 7.61 7.32 -9.47
C LEU A 67 8.51 7.44 -8.23
N ILE A 68 7.93 7.49 -7.03
CA ILE A 68 8.69 7.63 -5.78
C ILE A 68 9.59 6.40 -5.53
N PRO A 69 9.06 5.15 -5.42
CA PRO A 69 9.91 3.98 -5.25
C PRO A 69 10.81 3.71 -6.47
N ALA A 70 10.41 4.08 -7.68
CA ALA A 70 11.28 3.98 -8.86
C ALA A 70 12.53 4.86 -8.72
N LEU A 71 12.38 6.11 -8.27
CA LEU A 71 13.50 7.00 -7.98
C LEU A 71 14.35 6.48 -6.82
N LEU A 72 13.72 6.05 -5.72
CA LEU A 72 14.43 5.56 -4.52
C LEU A 72 15.19 4.24 -4.75
N SER A 73 14.71 3.39 -5.67
CA SER A 73 15.39 2.14 -6.03
C SER A 73 16.52 2.32 -7.05
N GLY A 74 16.71 3.54 -7.58
CA GLY A 74 17.68 3.82 -8.64
C GLY A 74 17.22 3.46 -10.05
N ALA A 75 16.03 2.86 -10.21
CA ALA A 75 15.44 2.58 -11.52
C ALA A 75 15.10 3.87 -12.29
N GLY A 76 14.81 4.95 -11.56
CA GLY A 76 14.51 6.26 -12.12
C GLY A 76 13.34 6.21 -13.09
N PHE A 77 13.59 6.57 -14.35
CA PHE A 77 12.60 6.56 -15.43
C PHE A 77 12.80 5.39 -16.41
N SER A 78 13.61 4.39 -16.05
CA SER A 78 13.86 3.21 -16.90
C SER A 78 12.89 2.08 -16.56
N TYR A 79 11.90 1.84 -17.42
CA TYR A 79 10.92 0.77 -17.20
C TYR A 79 11.56 -0.62 -17.07
N VAL A 80 12.67 -0.89 -17.79
CA VAL A 80 13.40 -2.16 -17.74
C VAL A 80 14.02 -2.43 -16.37
N GLN A 81 14.27 -1.39 -15.56
CA GLN A 81 14.82 -1.52 -14.22
C GLN A 81 13.73 -1.65 -13.13
N ILE A 82 12.46 -1.53 -13.51
CA ILE A 82 11.33 -1.64 -12.58
C ILE A 82 11.11 -3.11 -12.23
N THR A 83 10.99 -3.39 -10.92
CA THR A 83 10.75 -4.74 -10.40
C THR A 83 9.37 -4.85 -9.76
N GLU A 84 8.91 -6.07 -9.53
CA GLU A 84 7.69 -6.34 -8.76
C GLU A 84 7.73 -5.65 -7.39
N THR A 85 8.92 -5.60 -6.76
CA THR A 85 9.10 -4.95 -5.45
C THR A 85 8.92 -3.44 -5.56
N THR A 86 9.49 -2.82 -6.61
CA THR A 86 9.34 -1.38 -6.88
C THR A 86 7.87 -1.00 -7.00
N LEU A 87 7.07 -1.83 -7.68
CA LEU A 87 5.64 -1.61 -7.86
C LEU A 87 4.85 -1.91 -6.57
N ARG A 88 5.00 -3.11 -6.02
CA ARG A 88 4.20 -3.61 -4.88
C ARG A 88 4.45 -2.86 -3.58
N VAL A 89 5.55 -2.10 -3.45
CA VAL A 89 5.78 -1.30 -2.23
C VAL A 89 4.75 -0.17 -2.08
N VAL A 90 4.17 0.33 -3.17
CA VAL A 90 3.14 1.39 -3.14
C VAL A 90 1.89 0.95 -2.35
N PRO A 91 1.18 -0.14 -2.75
CA PRO A 91 0.02 -0.63 -2.00
C PRO A 91 0.39 -1.13 -0.59
N VAL A 92 1.62 -1.64 -0.38
CA VAL A 92 2.10 -2.02 0.96
C VAL A 92 2.16 -0.80 1.87
N PHE A 93 2.72 0.31 1.38
CA PHE A 93 2.80 1.57 2.11
C PHE A 93 1.40 2.03 2.54
N PHE A 94 0.44 2.07 1.60
CA PHE A 94 -0.93 2.49 1.93
C PHE A 94 -1.66 1.51 2.86
N GLY A 95 -1.44 0.20 2.71
CA GLY A 95 -1.99 -0.78 3.64
C GLY A 95 -1.46 -0.61 5.06
N VAL A 96 -0.16 -0.38 5.23
CA VAL A 96 0.44 -0.13 6.55
C VAL A 96 0.00 1.23 7.11
N LEU A 97 -0.06 2.25 6.26
CA LEU A 97 -0.57 3.57 6.61
C LEU A 97 -2.03 3.51 7.09
N LEU A 98 -2.89 2.73 6.43
CA LEU A 98 -4.28 2.55 6.84
C LEU A 98 -4.38 2.05 8.29
N VAL A 99 -3.55 1.07 8.68
CA VAL A 99 -3.50 0.56 10.06
C VAL A 99 -3.10 1.66 11.05
N ALA A 100 -2.18 2.54 10.67
CA ALA A 100 -1.79 3.68 11.51
C ALA A 100 -2.92 4.73 11.61
N LEU A 101 -3.62 5.01 10.50
CA LEU A 101 -4.70 5.98 10.42
C LEU A 101 -5.93 5.57 11.24
N VAL A 102 -6.13 4.28 11.52
CA VAL A 102 -7.19 3.80 12.43
C VAL A 102 -7.08 4.45 13.82
N TRP A 103 -5.91 4.90 14.27
CA TRP A 103 -5.82 5.61 15.56
C TRP A 103 -6.52 6.98 15.56
N LEU A 104 -6.74 7.59 14.39
CA LEU A 104 -7.37 8.91 14.31
C LEU A 104 -8.82 8.91 14.83
N ILE A 105 -9.53 7.78 14.72
CA ILE A 105 -10.90 7.64 15.23
C ILE A 105 -10.95 7.33 16.74
N ALA A 106 -9.80 7.12 17.39
CA ALA A 106 -9.73 6.74 18.80
C ALA A 106 -10.31 7.80 19.75
N ARG A 107 -10.35 9.06 19.33
CA ARG A 107 -10.98 10.15 20.10
C ARG A 107 -12.49 9.94 20.24
N ASP A 108 -13.13 9.47 19.18
CA ASP A 108 -14.59 9.37 19.11
C ASP A 108 -15.10 7.97 19.52
N THR A 109 -14.32 6.91 19.24
CA THR A 109 -14.71 5.52 19.55
C THR A 109 -14.09 4.98 20.85
N GLY A 110 -13.11 5.69 21.42
CA GLY A 110 -12.31 5.24 22.55
C GLY A 110 -11.12 4.35 22.15
N SER A 111 -10.10 4.33 23.01
CA SER A 111 -8.80 3.70 22.72
C SER A 111 -8.87 2.19 22.55
N ALA A 112 -9.74 1.49 23.28
CA ALA A 112 -9.88 0.04 23.19
C ALA A 112 -10.45 -0.39 21.83
N ALA A 113 -11.51 0.28 21.36
CA ALA A 113 -12.11 0.01 20.06
C ALA A 113 -11.13 0.31 18.92
N ALA A 114 -10.41 1.43 18.98
CA ALA A 114 -9.42 1.78 17.96
C ALA A 114 -8.25 0.78 17.90
N VAL A 115 -7.76 0.30 19.06
CA VAL A 115 -6.72 -0.75 19.10
C VAL A 115 -7.24 -2.04 18.47
N MET A 116 -8.47 -2.45 18.81
CA MET A 116 -9.06 -3.65 18.22
C MET A 116 -9.22 -3.52 16.70
N ALA A 117 -9.71 -2.37 16.23
CA ALA A 117 -9.84 -2.10 14.80
C ALA A 117 -8.48 -2.13 14.09
N ALA A 118 -7.43 -1.54 14.68
CA ALA A 118 -6.09 -1.56 14.10
C ALA A 118 -5.52 -2.98 14.01
N LEU A 119 -5.68 -3.78 15.07
CA LEU A 119 -5.23 -5.18 15.09
C LEU A 119 -5.98 -6.03 14.06
N LEU A 120 -7.31 -5.94 14.00
CA LEU A 120 -8.13 -6.66 13.02
C LEU A 120 -7.77 -6.26 11.59
N THR A 121 -7.55 -4.97 11.35
CA THR A 121 -7.12 -4.46 10.04
C THR A 121 -5.72 -4.95 9.68
N ALA A 122 -4.80 -5.03 10.64
CA ALA A 122 -3.44 -5.51 10.44
C ALA A 122 -3.40 -6.99 10.01
N VAL A 123 -4.18 -7.86 10.66
CA VAL A 123 -4.16 -9.32 10.45
C VAL A 123 -5.19 -9.84 9.45
N SER A 124 -6.12 -8.99 8.99
CA SER A 124 -7.16 -9.38 8.04
C SER A 124 -6.54 -9.99 6.77
N PRO A 125 -6.88 -11.25 6.41
CA PRO A 125 -6.32 -11.90 5.21
C PRO A 125 -6.61 -11.13 3.92
N VAL A 126 -7.79 -10.53 3.82
CA VAL A 126 -8.20 -9.72 2.67
C VAL A 126 -7.35 -8.46 2.55
N MET A 127 -7.10 -7.76 3.66
CA MET A 127 -6.25 -6.57 3.67
C MET A 127 -4.79 -6.91 3.39
N VAL A 128 -4.29 -8.03 3.93
CA VAL A 128 -2.92 -8.52 3.64
C VAL A 128 -2.80 -8.93 2.18
N PHE A 129 -3.83 -9.53 1.59
CA PHE A 129 -3.84 -9.91 0.18
C PHE A 129 -3.77 -8.67 -0.72
N TYR A 130 -4.75 -7.76 -0.63
CA TYR A 130 -4.86 -6.61 -1.53
C TYR A 130 -3.69 -5.64 -1.39
N SER A 131 -3.18 -5.42 -0.18
CA SER A 131 -2.01 -4.54 0.02
C SER A 131 -0.69 -5.08 -0.53
N ARG A 132 -0.65 -6.30 -1.06
CA ARG A 132 0.55 -6.89 -1.68
C ARG A 132 0.46 -7.01 -3.20
N TYR A 133 -0.66 -6.61 -3.81
CA TYR A 133 -0.83 -6.55 -5.26
C TYR A 133 -0.71 -5.12 -5.73
N TYR A 134 0.02 -4.89 -6.82
CA TYR A 134 0.11 -3.60 -7.50
C TYR A 134 -1.20 -3.24 -8.21
N ILE A 135 -2.20 -2.87 -7.41
CA ILE A 135 -3.56 -2.50 -7.81
C ILE A 135 -4.02 -1.31 -6.96
N GLN A 136 -5.21 -0.77 -7.25
CA GLN A 136 -5.65 0.56 -6.80
C GLN A 136 -6.34 0.55 -5.43
N GLU A 137 -6.79 -0.62 -4.98
CA GLU A 137 -7.73 -0.83 -3.88
C GLU A 137 -7.23 -0.29 -2.54
N MET A 138 -5.92 -0.21 -2.33
CA MET A 138 -5.38 0.36 -1.11
C MET A 138 -5.34 1.89 -1.10
N LEU A 139 -5.51 2.52 -2.26
CA LEU A 139 -5.42 3.96 -2.46
C LEU A 139 -6.81 4.63 -2.59
N LEU A 140 -7.87 3.83 -2.68
CA LEU A 140 -9.27 4.25 -2.79
C LEU A 140 -9.96 4.19 -1.43
#